data_AF-A0A7S3AUV0-F1
#
_entry.id   AF-A0A7S3AUV0-F1
#
_cell.length_a   1.000
_cell.length_b   1.000
_cell.length_c   1.000
_cell.angle_alpha   90.00
_cell.angle_beta   90.00
_cell.angle_gamma   90.00
#
_symmetry.space_group_name_H-M   'P 1'
#
loop_
_entity.id
_entity.type
_entity.pdbx_description
1 polymer ?
#
loop_
_entity_poly.entity_id
_entity_poly.type
_entity_poly.pdbx_seq_one_letter_code
_entity_poly.pdbx_strand_id
1 'polypeptide(L)'
;APFFLMGLWLRFILRRGSDGVGIDVDESNILVRMAPRGVAAADGLCRVGDVFSMVDGMSVEGAGGLTACLAPGKQDYQVTVYRDGLSDWDLLATRLSASHLGPGTSG
;
A
#
# COMPACT_ATOMS: atom_id res chain seq x y z
N ALA A 1 -14.58 -6.73 -27.38
CA ALA A 1 -13.39 -6.66 -26.50
C ALA A 1 -13.89 -6.27 -25.11
N PRO A 2 -13.67 -7.03 -24.01
CA PRO A 2 -14.06 -6.50 -22.72
C PRO A 2 -12.96 -5.53 -22.25
N PHE A 3 -13.36 -4.27 -22.20
CA PHE A 3 -12.63 -3.12 -21.68
C PHE A 3 -12.59 -3.18 -20.13
N PHE A 4 -11.41 -2.90 -19.56
CA PHE A 4 -11.19 -2.23 -18.27
C PHE A 4 -11.79 -2.83 -16.99
N LEU A 5 -10.99 -3.60 -16.25
CA LEU A 5 -11.09 -3.63 -14.79
C LEU A 5 -10.25 -2.46 -14.24
N MET A 6 -10.91 -1.31 -14.11
CA MET A 6 -10.39 -0.11 -13.43
C MET A 6 -10.38 -0.42 -11.92
N GLY A 7 -9.23 -0.86 -11.43
CA GLY A 7 -8.97 -1.19 -10.02
C GLY A 7 -9.89 -2.22 -9.37
N LEU A 8 -9.58 -2.54 -8.12
CA LEU A 8 -10.29 -3.54 -7.33
C LEU A 8 -10.30 -3.18 -5.84
N TRP A 9 -11.40 -3.51 -5.17
CA TRP A 9 -11.51 -3.37 -3.72
C TRP A 9 -11.02 -4.63 -3.04
N LEU A 10 -10.04 -4.49 -2.15
CA LEU A 10 -9.47 -5.56 -1.36
C LEU A 10 -9.84 -5.40 0.10
N ARG A 11 -10.13 -6.52 0.75
CA ARG A 11 -10.30 -6.58 2.20
C ARG A 11 -9.34 -7.61 2.78
N PHE A 12 -8.57 -7.20 3.78
CA PHE A 12 -7.62 -8.08 4.46
C PHE A 12 -7.32 -7.59 5.88
N ILE A 13 -6.51 -8.36 6.62
CA ILE A 13 -6.06 -7.99 7.96
C ILE A 13 -4.72 -7.27 7.85
N LEU A 14 -4.68 -6.02 8.31
CA LEU A 14 -3.45 -5.28 8.55
C LEU A 14 -3.01 -5.54 9.98
N ARG A 15 -1.82 -6.12 10.14
CA ARG A 15 -1.26 -6.46 11.45
C ARG A 15 -0.36 -5.35 12.00
N ARG A 16 -0.32 -5.22 13.32
CA ARG A 16 0.54 -4.31 14.06
C ARG A 16 1.71 -5.07 14.67
N GLY A 17 2.91 -4.50 14.59
CA GLY A 17 4.10 -4.95 15.31
C GLY A 17 4.45 -4.04 16.47
N SER A 18 5.62 -4.27 17.06
CA SER A 18 6.21 -3.43 18.12
C SER A 18 6.26 -1.95 17.75
N ASP A 19 6.56 -1.66 16.48
CA ASP A 19 6.77 -0.31 15.96
C ASP A 19 5.56 0.21 15.16
N GLY A 20 4.39 -0.39 15.34
CA GLY A 20 3.18 -0.06 14.58
C GLY A 20 2.97 -0.95 13.36
N VAL A 21 2.18 -0.47 12.39
CA VAL A 21 1.78 -1.26 11.20
C VAL A 21 2.84 -1.29 10.09
N GLY A 22 3.79 -0.34 10.10
CA GLY A 22 4.91 -0.32 9.16
C GLY A 22 4.58 0.21 7.75
N ILE A 23 3.59 1.11 7.65
CA ILE A 23 3.22 1.82 6.42
C ILE A 23 3.15 3.32 6.69
N ASP A 24 3.41 4.11 5.66
CA ASP A 24 3.12 5.54 5.63
C ASP A 24 2.09 5.83 4.54
N VAL A 25 1.14 6.69 4.86
CA VAL A 25 0.14 7.19 3.92
C VAL A 25 0.25 8.70 3.77
N ASP A 26 -0.18 9.22 2.63
CA ASP A 26 -0.34 10.66 2.42
C ASP A 26 -1.68 11.18 2.98
N GLU A 27 -1.95 12.47 2.77
CA GLU A 27 -3.20 13.15 3.14
C GLU A 27 -4.45 12.60 2.45
N SER A 28 -4.28 11.89 1.34
CA SER A 28 -5.35 11.20 0.61
C SER A 28 -5.50 9.72 1.03
N ASN A 29 -4.82 9.30 2.10
CA ASN A 29 -4.77 7.94 2.61
C ASN A 29 -4.19 6.92 1.60
N ILE A 30 -3.32 7.38 0.70
CA ILE A 30 -2.61 6.54 -0.25
C ILE A 30 -1.34 6.02 0.40
N LEU A 31 -1.11 4.71 0.34
CA LEU A 31 0.14 4.10 0.78
C LEU A 31 1.29 4.57 -0.10
N VAL A 32 2.17 5.41 0.44
CA VAL A 32 3.32 5.96 -0.29
C VAL A 32 4.62 5.24 0.06
N ARG A 33 4.70 4.62 1.24
CA ARG A 33 5.88 3.91 1.69
C ARG A 33 5.53 2.75 2.62
N MET A 34 6.38 1.73 2.58
CA MET A 34 6.32 0.57 3.47
C MET A 34 7.69 0.35 4.10
N ALA A 35 7.72 0.08 5.39
CA ALA A 35 8.96 -0.21 6.11
C ALA A 35 9.53 -1.57 5.62
N PRO A 36 10.79 -1.67 5.13
CA PRO A 36 11.35 -2.89 4.53
C PRO A 36 11.41 -4.13 5.45
N ARG A 37 11.26 -3.93 6.76
CA ARG A 37 11.20 -4.99 7.78
C ARG A 37 9.96 -4.86 8.68
N GLY A 38 9.00 -4.03 8.25
CA GLY A 38 7.74 -3.84 8.96
C GLY A 38 6.79 -5.01 8.75
N VAL A 39 5.79 -5.11 9.62
CA VAL A 39 4.81 -6.20 9.58
C VAL A 39 4.03 -6.20 8.25
N ALA A 40 3.61 -5.03 7.76
CA ALA A 40 2.95 -4.94 6.46
C ALA A 40 3.79 -5.47 5.29
N ALA A 41 5.12 -5.30 5.32
CA ALA A 41 6.03 -5.83 4.30
C ALA A 41 6.17 -7.35 4.41
N ALA A 42 6.24 -7.88 5.63
CA ALA A 42 6.28 -9.32 5.87
C ALA A 42 4.99 -10.02 5.43
N ASP A 43 3.84 -9.36 5.57
CA ASP A 43 2.53 -9.89 5.17
C ASP A 43 2.36 -9.93 3.65
N GLY A 44 2.97 -8.97 2.93
CA GLY A 44 2.91 -8.90 1.46
C GLY A 44 1.52 -8.57 0.90
N LEU A 45 0.58 -8.15 1.76
CA LEU A 45 -0.81 -7.86 1.37
C LEU A 45 -0.98 -6.44 0.85
N CYS A 46 -0.33 -5.47 1.50
CA CYS A 46 -0.33 -4.07 1.10
C CYS A 46 0.56 -3.83 -0.13
N ARG A 47 0.24 -2.80 -0.91
CA ARG A 47 1.07 -2.30 -2.00
C ARG A 47 1.11 -0.77 -1.97
N VAL A 48 2.23 -0.19 -2.40
CA VAL A 48 2.31 1.25 -2.66
C VAL A 48 1.29 1.62 -3.72
N GLY A 49 0.52 2.69 -3.49
CA GLY A 49 -0.63 3.09 -4.30
C GLY A 49 -1.98 2.58 -3.80
N ASP A 50 -2.02 1.71 -2.79
CA ASP A 50 -3.30 1.33 -2.14
C ASP A 50 -3.94 2.56 -1.49
N VAL A 51 -5.24 2.77 -1.74
CA VAL A 51 -6.02 3.84 -1.10
C VAL A 51 -6.84 3.25 0.03
N PHE A 52 -6.56 3.63 1.27
CA PHE A 52 -7.31 3.14 2.43
C PHE A 52 -8.66 3.84 2.57
N SER A 53 -9.74 3.07 2.57
CA SER A 53 -11.11 3.60 2.68
C SER A 53 -11.78 3.25 4.00
N MET A 54 -11.57 2.03 4.52
CA MET A 54 -12.17 1.62 5.79
C MET A 54 -11.20 0.85 6.67
N VAL A 55 -11.39 0.98 7.99
CA VAL A 55 -10.72 0.19 9.03
C VAL A 55 -11.74 -0.25 10.06
N ASP A 56 -11.91 -1.56 10.24
CA ASP A 56 -12.86 -2.17 11.17
C ASP A 56 -14.30 -1.62 11.02
N GLY A 57 -14.70 -1.34 9.77
CA GLY A 57 -16.02 -0.77 9.45
C GLY A 57 -16.14 0.75 9.62
N MET A 58 -15.09 1.44 10.09
CA MET A 58 -15.03 2.90 10.15
C MET A 58 -14.48 3.48 8.85
N SER A 59 -15.11 4.54 8.34
CA SER A 59 -14.58 5.31 7.21
C SER A 59 -13.32 6.08 7.63
N VAL A 60 -12.26 5.95 6.84
CA VAL A 60 -10.97 6.62 7.10
C VAL A 60 -11.10 8.13 6.94
N GLU A 61 -11.74 8.58 5.86
CA GLU A 61 -11.99 10.00 5.60
C GLU A 61 -12.87 10.61 6.71
N GLY A 62 -13.93 9.91 7.11
CA GLY A 62 -14.84 10.37 8.16
C GLY A 62 -14.20 10.47 9.55
N ALA A 63 -13.12 9.71 9.79
CA ALA A 63 -12.38 9.73 11.05
C ALA A 63 -11.23 10.77 11.08
N GLY A 64 -10.96 11.46 9.97
CA GLY A 64 -9.83 12.40 9.87
C GLY A 64 -8.49 11.74 9.51
N GLY A 65 -8.51 10.57 8.88
CA GLY A 65 -7.34 9.88 8.34
C GLY A 65 -7.03 8.54 8.99
N LEU A 66 -6.13 7.77 8.36
CA LEU A 66 -5.88 6.37 8.73
C LEU A 66 -5.46 6.20 10.20
N THR A 67 -4.58 7.07 10.69
CA THR A 67 -4.06 7.02 12.07
C THR A 67 -5.18 7.11 13.11
N ALA A 68 -6.25 7.87 12.84
CA ALA A 68 -7.37 8.01 13.76
C ALA A 68 -8.19 6.71 13.89
N CYS A 69 -8.21 5.87 12.87
CA CYS A 69 -8.90 4.58 12.91
C CYS A 69 -8.09 3.46 13.57
N LEU A 70 -6.76 3.61 13.70
CA LEU A 70 -5.88 2.58 14.24
C LEU A 70 -5.86 2.63 15.78
N ALA A 71 -6.91 2.09 16.40
CA ALA A 71 -7.07 2.01 17.85
C ALA A 71 -5.77 1.52 18.55
N PRO A 72 -5.24 2.26 19.55
CA PRO A 72 -4.01 1.89 20.24
C PRO A 72 -4.09 0.49 20.88
N GLY A 73 -2.98 -0.25 20.87
CA GLY A 73 -2.87 -1.56 21.50
C GLY A 73 -3.56 -2.72 20.78
N LYS A 74 -4.40 -2.45 19.75
CA LYS A 74 -4.96 -3.49 18.89
C LYS A 74 -3.89 -4.05 17.95
N GLN A 75 -3.89 -5.37 17.75
CA GLN A 75 -2.88 -6.08 16.95
C GLN A 75 -3.30 -6.30 15.49
N ASP A 76 -4.61 -6.31 15.21
CA ASP A 76 -5.16 -6.65 13.91
C ASP A 76 -6.27 -5.67 13.53
N TYR A 77 -6.26 -5.20 12.29
CA TYR A 77 -7.28 -4.30 11.75
C TYR A 77 -7.81 -4.85 10.44
N GLN A 78 -9.12 -5.02 10.31
CA GLN A 78 -9.71 -5.35 9.02
C GLN A 78 -9.76 -4.09 8.17
N VAL A 79 -8.94 -4.03 7.13
CA VAL A 79 -8.86 -2.87 6.24
C VAL A 79 -9.58 -3.17 4.93
N THR A 80 -10.17 -2.13 4.34
CA THR A 80 -10.64 -2.14 2.96
C THR A 80 -9.89 -1.07 2.18
N VAL A 81 -9.22 -1.50 1.09
CA VAL A 81 -8.43 -0.62 0.22
C VAL A 81 -8.93 -0.71 -1.21
N TYR A 82 -8.81 0.38 -1.95
CA TYR A 82 -8.88 0.36 -3.40
C TYR A 82 -7.47 0.23 -3.97
N ARG A 83 -7.28 -0.71 -4.89
CA ARG A 83 -6.01 -0.93 -5.59
C ARG A 83 -6.23 -0.75 -7.08
N ASP A 84 -5.53 0.20 -7.68
CA ASP A 84 -5.58 0.36 -9.13
C ASP A 84 -4.75 -0.72 -9.85
N GLY A 85 -5.41 -1.48 -10.72
CA GLY A 85 -4.82 -2.61 -11.45
C GLY A 85 -3.89 -2.20 -12.59
N LEU A 86 -3.87 -0.93 -12.99
CA LEU A 86 -2.98 -0.42 -14.05
C LEU A 86 -1.55 -0.13 -13.56
N SER A 87 -1.33 -0.05 -12.25
CA SER A 87 -0.04 0.32 -11.64
C SER A 87 1.07 -0.73 -11.81
N ASP A 88 0.75 -1.98 -12.19
CA ASP A 88 1.77 -2.99 -12.49
C ASP A 88 2.58 -2.67 -13.76
N TRP A 89 2.04 -1.88 -14.71
CA TRP A 89 2.78 -1.45 -15.91
C TRP A 89 3.87 -0.41 -15.61
N ASP A 90 3.67 0.48 -14.64
CA ASP A 90 4.70 1.46 -14.22
C ASP A 90 5.86 0.78 -13.47
N LEU A 91 5.60 -0.30 -12.74
CA LEU A 91 6.63 -1.11 -12.08
C LEU A 91 7.43 -1.95 -13.08
N LEU A 92 6.81 -2.44 -14.16
CA LEU A 92 7.51 -3.04 -15.29
C LEU A 92 8.37 -2.02 -16.03
N ALA A 93 7.85 -0.83 -16.31
CA ALA A 93 8.62 0.25 -16.94
C ALA A 93 9.85 0.64 -16.11
N THR A 94 9.70 0.71 -14.78
CA THR A 94 10.81 1.00 -13.84
C THR A 94 11.85 -0.12 -13.82
N ARG A 95 11.43 -1.40 -13.81
CA ARG A 95 12.34 -2.56 -13.83
C ARG A 95 13.08 -2.71 -15.15
N LEU A 96 12.42 -2.44 -16.28
CA LEU A 96 13.04 -2.47 -17.60
C LEU A 96 14.03 -1.30 -17.80
N SER A 97 13.75 -0.13 -17.23
CA SER A 97 14.66 1.02 -17.25
C SER A 97 15.90 0.79 -16.38
N ALA A 98 15.76 0.15 -15.21
CA ALA A 98 16.88 -0.17 -14.33
C ALA A 98 17.85 -1.22 -14.94
N SER A 99 17.38 -2.07 -15.85
CA SER A 99 18.22 -3.05 -16.55
C SER A 99 19.05 -2.48 -17.72
N HIS A 100 18.86 -1.21 -18.10
CA HIS A 100 19.59 -0.57 -19.21
C HIS A 100 20.79 0.30 -18.80
N LEU A 101 21.08 0.44 -17.50
CA LEU A 101 22.35 1.04 -17.05
C LEU A 101 23.37 -0.07 -16.79
N GLY A 102 23.93 -0.61 -17.87
CA GLY A 102 25.19 -1.36 -17.79
C GLY A 102 26.33 -0.45 -17.30
N PRO A 103 27.37 -0.97 -16.64
CA PRO A 103 28.50 -0.16 -16.23
C PRO A 103 29.15 0.44 -17.47
N GLY A 104 29.00 1.76 -17.65
CA GLY A 104 29.80 2.53 -18.59
C GLY A 104 31.26 2.35 -18.22
N THR A 105 31.96 1.57 -19.02
CA THR A 105 33.40 1.40 -18.95
C THR A 105 34.08 2.75 -19.13
N SER A 106 34.90 3.12 -18.15
CA SER A 106 35.93 4.15 -18.27
C SER A 106 36.83 3.85 -19.46
N GLY A 107 36.99 4.84 -20.34
CA GLY A 107 37.96 4.90 -21.43
C GLY A 107 38.35 6.35 -21.66
#